data_AF-A0A967BNM1-F1
#
_entry.id   AF-A0A967BNM1-F1
#
_cell.length_a   1.000
_cell.length_b   1.000
_cell.length_c   1.000
_cell.angle_alpha   90.00
_cell.angle_beta   90.00
_cell.angle_gamma   90.00
#
_symmetry.space_group_name_H-M   'P 1'
#
loop_
_entity.id
_entity.type
_entity.pdbx_description
1 polymer ?
#
loop_
_entity_poly.entity_id
_entity_poly.type
_entity_poly.pdbx_seq_one_letter_code
_entity_poly.pdbx_strand_id
1 'polypeptide(L)' 'MSFEHKTTDDLVRIAAAGGGFTLTATHKTTDDLVRIAAAASGKGSRITFAGLTHKTTDDLVRISAAGKGCIILEG' A
#
# COMPACT_ATOMS: atom_id res chain seq x y z
N MET A 1 -14.01 2.36 -9.33
CA MET A 1 -13.08 1.78 -10.34
C MET A 1 -12.04 0.99 -9.57
N SER A 2 -12.32 -0.29 -9.35
CA SER A 2 -11.60 -1.13 -8.41
C SER A 2 -10.27 -1.59 -9.03
N PHE A 3 -9.16 -1.31 -8.37
CA PHE A 3 -7.82 -1.74 -8.76
C PHE A 3 -7.57 -3.25 -8.52
N GLU A 4 -8.64 -4.05 -8.42
CA GLU A 4 -8.62 -5.49 -8.07
C GLU A 4 -7.89 -6.36 -9.11
N HIS A 5 -7.75 -5.89 -10.36
CA HIS A 5 -7.03 -6.60 -11.42
C HIS A 5 -5.60 -6.09 -11.67
N LYS A 6 -5.13 -5.09 -10.92
CA LYS A 6 -3.77 -4.56 -11.12
C LYS A 6 -2.75 -5.36 -10.31
N THR A 7 -1.71 -5.81 -11.00
CA THR A 7 -0.62 -6.54 -10.37
C THR A 7 0.09 -5.65 -9.36
N THR A 8 0.84 -6.25 -8.42
CA THR A 8 1.67 -5.47 -7.49
C THR A 8 2.61 -4.52 -8.25
N ASP A 9 3.12 -4.95 -9.40
CA ASP A 9 4.00 -4.15 -10.25
C ASP A 9 3.29 -2.89 -10.78
N ASP A 10 2.06 -3.01 -11.28
CA ASP A 10 1.28 -1.85 -11.72
C ASP A 10 1.05 -0.85 -10.59
N LEU A 11 0.72 -1.33 -9.40
CA LEU A 11 0.48 -0.49 -8.22
C LEU A 11 1.77 0.20 -7.78
N VAL A 12 2.89 -0.51 -7.79
CA VAL A 12 4.22 0.04 -7.53
C VAL A 12 4.57 1.11 -8.55
N ARG A 13 4.30 0.90 -9.85
CA ARG A 13 4.54 1.89 -10.90
C ARG A 13 3.69 3.15 -10.70
N ILE A 14 2.41 3.00 -10.34
CA ILE A 14 1.52 4.14 -10.08
C ILE A 14 2.00 4.93 -8.86
N ALA A 15 2.34 4.23 -7.77
CA ALA A 15 2.90 4.83 -6.57
C ALA A 15 4.24 5.54 -6.85
N ALA A 16 5.13 4.91 -7.61
CA ALA A 16 6.41 5.49 -8.02
C ALA A 16 6.25 6.68 -8.96
N ALA A 17 5.15 6.75 -9.70
CA ALA A 17 4.82 7.89 -10.56
C ALA A 17 4.25 9.09 -9.78
N GLY A 18 3.94 8.94 -8.48
CA GLY A 18 3.28 9.99 -7.71
C GLY A 18 1.78 9.78 -7.50
N GLY A 19 1.18 8.73 -8.09
CA GLY A 19 -0.25 8.47 -8.02
C GLY A 19 -0.70 7.96 -6.66
N GLY A 20 -1.62 8.68 -6.01
CA GLY A 20 -2.32 8.21 -4.82
C GLY A 20 -3.55 7.36 -5.19
N PHE A 21 -3.79 6.28 -4.44
CA PHE A 21 -4.94 5.40 -4.66
C PHE A 21 -5.34 4.67 -3.37
N THR A 22 -6.57 4.17 -3.37
CA THR A 22 -7.09 3.29 -2.32
C THR A 22 -7.03 1.84 -2.80
N LEU A 23 -6.45 0.97 -1.99
CA LEU A 23 -6.30 -0.46 -2.26
C LEU A 23 -6.88 -1.26 -1.09
N THR A 24 -7.74 -2.22 -1.42
CA THR A 24 -8.18 -3.24 -0.46
C THR A 24 -7.08 -4.27 -0.26
N ALA A 25 -6.48 -4.30 0.93
CA ALA A 25 -5.34 -5.14 1.29
C ALA A 25 -5.73 -6.57 1.72
N THR A 26 -7.02 -6.92 1.69
CA THR A 26 -7.58 -8.17 2.22
C THR A 26 -7.00 -9.43 1.57
N HIS A 27 -6.66 -9.38 0.28
CA HIS A 27 -6.08 -10.50 -0.47
C HIS A 27 -4.59 -10.33 -0.80
N LYS A 28 -3.93 -9.30 -0.25
CA LYS A 28 -2.52 -8.97 -0.55
C LYS A 28 -1.60 -9.39 0.58
N THR A 29 -0.44 -9.92 0.21
CA THR A 29 0.59 -10.28 1.19
C THR A 29 1.20 -9.04 1.84
N THR A 30 1.79 -9.18 3.02
CA THR A 30 2.51 -8.06 3.67
C THR A 30 3.67 -7.56 2.81
N ASP A 31 4.40 -8.47 2.14
CA ASP A 31 5.53 -8.10 1.28
C ASP A 31 5.08 -7.22 0.10
N ASP A 32 3.97 -7.57 -0.55
CA ASP A 32 3.41 -6.77 -1.65
C ASP A 32 3.05 -5.35 -1.19
N LEU A 33 2.43 -5.22 -0.02
CA LEU A 33 2.03 -3.92 0.53
C LEU A 33 3.25 -3.09 0.93
N VAL A 34 4.28 -3.71 1.50
CA VAL A 34 5.57 -3.08 1.81
C VAL A 34 6.24 -2.56 0.55
N ARG A 35 6.23 -3.31 -0.56
CA ARG A 35 6.78 -2.85 -1.84
C ARG A 35 6.02 -1.65 -2.40
N ILE A 36 4.69 -1.70 -2.39
CA ILE A 36 3.83 -0.59 -2.83
C ILE A 36 4.08 0.65 -1.98
N ALA A 37 4.14 0.47 -0.66
CA ALA A 37 4.43 1.51 0.32
C ALA A 37 5.80 2.16 0.09
N ALA A 38 6.84 1.36 -0.10
CA ALA A 38 8.20 1.84 -0.37
C ALA A 38 8.24 2.67 -1.66
N ALA A 39 7.53 2.24 -2.71
CA ALA A 39 7.42 2.99 -3.95
C ALA A 39 6.72 4.35 -3.75
N ALA A 40 5.66 4.38 -2.93
CA ALA A 40 4.93 5.59 -2.57
C ALA A 40 5.80 6.60 -1.82
N SER A 41 6.66 6.12 -0.92
CA SER A 41 7.58 6.94 -0.15
C SER A 41 8.59 7.70 -1.02
N GLY A 42 8.89 7.21 -2.23
CA GLY A 42 9.84 7.85 -3.13
C GLY A 42 9.35 9.19 -3.71
N LYS A 43 8.03 9.37 -3.85
CA LYS A 43 7.42 10.57 -4.44
C LYS A 43 6.40 11.28 -3.54
N GLY A 44 6.12 10.75 -2.35
CA GLY A 44 5.12 11.31 -1.43
C GLY A 44 3.68 10.94 -1.79
N SER A 45 3.48 9.81 -2.47
CA SER A 45 2.14 9.37 -2.88
C SER A 45 1.33 8.88 -1.70
N ARG A 46 0.14 9.44 -1.52
CA ARG A 46 -0.79 8.97 -0.49
C ARG A 46 -1.52 7.71 -0.94
N ILE A 47 -1.25 6.61 -0.26
CA ILE A 47 -1.92 5.33 -0.51
C ILE A 47 -2.75 4.95 0.70
N THR A 48 -4.01 4.64 0.47
CA THR A 48 -4.92 4.17 1.52
C THR A 48 -5.08 2.67 1.40
N PHE A 49 -4.64 1.92 2.41
CA PHE A 49 -4.91 0.49 2.50
C PHE A 49 -6.17 0.26 3.33
N ALA A 50 -7.19 -0.32 2.73
CA ALA A 50 -8.46 -0.67 3.38
C ALA A 50 -8.54 -2.19 3.64
N GLY A 51 -9.31 -2.61 4.64
CA GLY A 51 -9.58 -4.04 4.89
C GLY A 51 -8.37 -4.80 5.44
N LEU A 52 -7.64 -4.15 6.35
CA LEU A 52 -6.46 -4.67 7.04
C LEU A 52 -6.80 -5.57 8.24
N THR A 53 -8.06 -5.94 8.42
CA THR A 53 -8.60 -6.67 9.59
C THR A 53 -7.91 -8.01 9.86
N HIS A 54 -7.29 -8.62 8.84
CA HIS A 54 -6.58 -9.89 8.94
C HIS A 54 -5.08 -9.75 9.27
N LYS A 55 -4.54 -8.54 9.37
CA LYS A 55 -3.11 -8.31 9.59
C LYS A 55 -2.79 -8.01 11.04
N THR A 56 -1.62 -8.47 11.47
CA THR A 56 -1.12 -8.19 12.81
C THR A 56 -0.58 -6.76 12.90
N THR A 57 -0.46 -6.24 14.11
CA THR A 57 0.15 -4.93 14.33
C THR A 57 1.60 -4.86 13.82
N ASP A 58 2.36 -5.97 13.87
CA ASP A 58 3.72 -6.02 13.30
C ASP A 58 3.70 -5.80 11.79
N ASP A 59 2.78 -6.47 11.08
CA ASP A 59 2.60 -6.28 9.63
C ASP A 59 2.27 -4.81 9.31
N LEU A 60 1.36 -4.20 10.08
CA LEU A 60 0.98 -2.80 9.92
C LEU A 60 2.17 -1.87 10.12
N VAL A 61 2.96 -2.10 11.17
CA VAL A 61 4.18 -1.32 11.45
C VAL A 61 5.19 -1.45 10.32
N ARG A 62 5.41 -2.65 9.78
CA ARG A 62 6.31 -2.87 8.64
C ARG A 62 5.85 -2.13 7.39
N ILE A 63 4.56 -2.18 7.09
CA ILE A 63 3.97 -1.45 5.96
C ILE A 63 4.17 0.04 6.18
N SER A 64 3.76 0.59 7.32
CA SER A 64 3.91 2.01 7.68
C SER A 64 5.36 2.49 7.63
N ALA A 65 6.31 1.69 8.11
CA ALA A 65 7.73 2.00 8.07
C ALA A 65 8.24 2.13 6.63
N ALA A 66 7.79 1.25 5.72
CA ALA A 66 8.18 1.28 4.32
C ALA A 66 7.69 2.55 3.60
N GLY A 67 6.48 3.02 3.89
CA GLY A 67 5.91 4.20 3.25
C GLY A 67 6.25 5.53 3.91
N LYS A 68 6.99 5.54 5.02
CA LYS A 68 7.49 6.75 5.71
C LYS A 68 6.43 7.84 5.93
N GLY A 69 5.20 7.44 6.32
CA GLY A 69 4.09 8.36 6.57
C GLY A 69 3.24 8.73 5.35
N CYS A 70 3.52 8.16 4.19
CA CYS A 70 2.69 8.32 2.99
C CYS A 70 1.51 7.33 2.91
N ILE A 71 1.35 6.48 3.94
CA ILE A 71 0.34 5.42 3.96
C ILE A 71 -0.74 5.75 4.98
N ILE A 72 -1.98 5.55 4.57
CA ILE A 72 -3.16 5.64 5.43
C ILE A 72 -3.67 4.21 5.61
N LEU A 73 -3.77 3.77 6.85
CA LEU A 73 -4.32 2.47 7.19
C LEU A 73 -5.79 2.69 7.60
N GLU A 74 -6.71 2.14 6.81
CA GLU A 74 -8.15 2.13 7.06
C GLU A 74 -8.57 0.71 7.47
N GLY A 75 -9.13 0.61 8.67
CA GLY A 75 -9.50 -0.65 9.34
C GLY A 75 -10.96 -0.99 9.18
#